data_AF-A1C8K9-F1
#
_entry.id   AF-A1C8K9-F1
#
_cell.length_a   1.000
_cell.length_b   1.000
_cell.length_c   1.000
_cell.angle_alpha   90.00
_cell.angle_beta   90.00
_cell.angle_gamma   90.00
#
_symmetry.space_group_name_H-M   'P 1'
#
loop_
_entity.id
_entity.type
_entity.pdbx_description
1 polymer ?
#
loop_
_entity_poly.entity_id
_entity_poly.type
_entity_poly.pdbx_seq_one_letter_code
_entity_poly.pdbx_strand_id
1 'polypeptide(L)'
;MGFSRSSRTSSDRAGSIGSQESFKKTTLSSKADPNQALNEAQPINNAVSGTPMFSLRSMQHRDKDGNVIADPDQSNPTRNRLERPLDTIRSFEAAIEARRREM
;
A
#
# COMPACT_ATOMS: atom_id res chain seq x y z
N MET A 1 -66.12 42.46 28.20
CA MET A 1 -66.29 41.01 28.45
C MET A 1 -66.84 40.37 27.20
N GLY A 2 -66.26 39.25 26.75
CA GLY A 2 -66.91 38.29 25.84
C GLY A 2 -66.42 38.25 24.39
N PHE A 3 -65.57 37.26 24.09
CA PHE A 3 -65.09 36.84 22.76
C PHE A 3 -66.11 35.91 22.07
N SER A 4 -66.09 35.84 20.73
CA SER A 4 -66.16 34.60 19.92
C SER A 4 -66.19 34.90 18.41
N ARG A 5 -65.21 34.39 17.65
CA ARG A 5 -65.30 34.24 16.18
C ARG A 5 -64.85 32.82 15.83
N SER A 6 -65.78 32.04 15.28
CA SER A 6 -65.59 30.65 14.87
C SER A 6 -64.66 30.48 13.66
N SER A 7 -64.00 29.33 13.71
CA SER A 7 -63.07 28.69 12.78
C SER A 7 -63.50 28.62 11.32
N ARG A 8 -62.56 28.90 10.41
CA ARG A 8 -62.60 28.47 9.00
C ARG A 8 -61.56 27.35 8.83
N THR A 9 -62.02 26.19 8.40
CA THR A 9 -61.21 24.99 8.21
C THR A 9 -60.47 25.11 6.87
N SER A 10 -59.14 25.09 6.85
CA SER A 10 -58.38 24.91 5.61
C SER A 10 -58.12 23.42 5.41
N SER A 11 -58.70 22.86 4.35
CA SER A 11 -58.41 21.51 3.89
C SER A 11 -57.01 21.45 3.29
N ASP A 12 -56.08 20.82 3.98
CA ASP A 12 -54.75 20.52 3.45
C ASP A 12 -54.84 19.45 2.35
N ARG A 13 -54.19 19.78 1.23
CA ARG A 13 -54.16 18.99 0.00
C ARG A 13 -53.40 17.69 0.24
N ALA A 14 -54.07 16.55 0.06
CA ALA A 14 -53.43 15.24 0.02
C ALA A 14 -52.52 15.14 -1.20
N GLY A 15 -51.24 15.49 -1.02
CA GLY A 15 -50.17 15.17 -1.94
C GLY A 15 -49.85 13.68 -1.83
N SER A 16 -50.16 12.94 -2.90
CA SER A 16 -49.79 11.54 -3.09
C SER A 16 -48.30 11.33 -2.84
N ILE A 17 -47.97 10.64 -1.74
CA ILE A 17 -46.59 10.19 -1.47
C ILE A 17 -46.33 9.01 -2.40
N GLY A 18 -45.86 9.32 -3.61
CA GLY A 18 -45.34 8.31 -4.52
C GLY A 18 -44.20 7.58 -3.83
N SER A 19 -44.38 6.27 -3.62
CA SER A 19 -43.34 5.38 -3.13
C SER A 19 -42.16 5.43 -4.09
N GLN A 20 -41.13 6.22 -3.77
CA GLN A 20 -39.84 6.09 -4.44
C GLN A 20 -39.21 4.80 -3.96
N GLU A 21 -39.52 3.74 -4.70
CA GLU A 21 -38.76 2.50 -4.74
C GLU A 21 -37.29 2.88 -4.86
N SER A 22 -36.54 2.62 -3.80
CA SER A 22 -35.12 2.92 -3.74
C SER A 22 -34.42 1.93 -4.67
N PHE A 23 -34.28 2.33 -5.93
CA PHE A 23 -33.38 1.70 -6.89
C PHE A 23 -31.99 1.71 -6.26
N LYS A 24 -31.62 0.62 -5.58
CA LYS A 24 -30.26 0.36 -5.12
C LYS A 24 -29.44 0.13 -6.37
N LYS A 25 -29.02 1.23 -6.99
CA LYS A 25 -28.03 1.21 -8.05
C LYS A 25 -26.80 0.60 -7.38
N THR A 26 -26.44 -0.59 -7.82
CA THR A 26 -25.17 -1.24 -7.52
C THR A 26 -24.09 -0.38 -8.18
N THR A 27 -23.83 0.79 -7.61
CA THR A 27 -22.79 1.69 -8.08
C THR A 27 -21.49 0.95 -7.82
N LEU A 28 -20.91 0.45 -8.90
CA LEU A 28 -19.58 -0.10 -8.97
C LEU A 28 -18.69 0.84 -8.13
N SER A 29 -18.21 0.33 -6.99
CA SER A 29 -17.45 1.07 -5.99
C SER A 29 -16.26 1.73 -6.67
N SER A 30 -16.43 2.99 -7.05
CA SER A 30 -15.53 3.69 -7.95
C SER A 30 -14.41 4.31 -7.13
N LYS A 31 -13.18 4.26 -7.64
CA LYS A 31 -12.04 4.99 -7.05
C LYS A 31 -12.27 6.50 -6.92
N ALA A 32 -13.36 7.02 -7.49
CA ALA A 32 -13.82 8.40 -7.37
C ALA A 32 -14.56 8.71 -6.06
N ASP A 33 -14.97 7.72 -5.26
CA ASP A 33 -15.67 7.95 -4.00
C ASP A 33 -14.68 8.30 -2.86
N PRO A 34 -14.71 9.52 -2.28
CA PRO A 34 -13.72 9.95 -1.30
C PRO A 34 -13.76 9.14 0.01
N ASN A 35 -14.93 8.60 0.37
CA ASN A 35 -15.09 7.72 1.54
C ASN A 35 -14.54 6.29 1.30
N GLN A 36 -14.28 5.90 0.05
CA GLN A 36 -13.76 4.57 -0.27
C GLN A 36 -12.29 4.42 0.19
N ALA A 37 -11.53 5.51 0.25
CA ALA A 37 -10.14 5.51 0.71
C ALA A 37 -9.96 5.02 2.16
N LEU A 38 -10.98 5.20 3.02
CA LEU A 38 -10.94 4.75 4.41
C LEU A 38 -11.04 3.23 4.55
N ASN A 39 -11.69 2.56 3.59
CA ASN A 39 -11.91 1.11 3.59
C ASN A 39 -10.98 0.37 2.62
N GLU A 40 -10.25 1.09 1.76
CA GLU A 40 -9.33 0.50 0.80
C GLU A 40 -8.11 -0.11 1.52
N ALA A 41 -7.80 -1.36 1.17
CA ALA A 41 -6.62 -2.05 1.67
C ALA A 41 -5.36 -1.29 1.27
N GLN A 42 -4.56 -0.92 2.28
CA GLN A 42 -3.29 -0.28 2.05
C GLN A 42 -2.31 -1.27 1.39
N PRO A 43 -1.44 -0.82 0.47
CA PRO A 43 -0.49 -1.69 -0.22
C PRO A 43 0.42 -2.47 0.76
N ILE A 44 0.75 -1.87 1.91
CA ILE A 44 1.52 -2.53 2.98
C ILE A 44 0.79 -3.75 3.55
N ASN A 45 -0.55 -3.70 3.67
CA ASN A 45 -1.34 -4.81 4.23
C ASN A 45 -1.32 -6.02 3.30
N ASN A 46 -1.25 -5.79 1.98
CA ASN A 46 -1.15 -6.86 0.99
C ASN A 46 0.26 -7.49 0.98
N ALA A 47 1.30 -6.69 1.21
CA ALA A 47 2.68 -7.18 1.31
C ALA A 47 2.92 -8.00 2.59
N VAL A 48 2.30 -7.60 3.70
CA VAL A 48 2.44 -8.28 5.00
C VAL A 48 1.61 -9.57 5.08
N SER A 49 0.48 -9.66 4.37
CA SER A 49 -0.44 -10.81 4.48
C SER A 49 -0.07 -12.03 3.62
N GLY A 50 0.76 -11.88 2.58
CA GLY A 50 1.05 -12.94 1.62
C GLY A 50 2.36 -13.72 1.83
N THR A 51 3.33 -13.15 2.55
CA THR A 51 4.65 -13.75 2.74
C THR A 51 4.92 -13.94 4.22
N PRO A 52 5.41 -15.12 4.67
CA PRO A 52 5.93 -15.22 6.03
C PRO A 52 7.00 -14.14 6.15
N MET A 53 6.80 -13.22 7.09
CA MET A 53 7.72 -12.12 7.39
C MET A 53 9.03 -12.71 7.90
N PHE A 54 9.84 -13.28 7.01
CA PHE A 54 11.18 -13.70 7.33
C PHE A 54 11.94 -12.45 7.72
N SER A 55 12.62 -12.50 8.85
CA SER A 55 13.40 -11.38 9.30
C SER A 55 14.47 -11.09 8.25
N LEU A 56 14.45 -9.90 7.65
CA LEU A 56 15.50 -9.49 6.71
C LEU A 56 16.89 -9.57 7.37
N ARG A 57 16.95 -9.44 8.71
CA ARG A 57 18.18 -9.60 9.50
C ARG A 57 18.69 -11.04 9.57
N SER A 58 17.84 -12.05 9.34
CA SER A 58 18.27 -13.45 9.29
C SER A 58 18.68 -13.90 7.89
N MET A 59 18.67 -13.02 6.88
CA MET A 59 19.17 -13.38 5.56
C MET A 59 20.68 -13.54 5.60
N GLN A 60 21.16 -14.73 5.23
CA GLN A 60 22.58 -14.99 5.11
C GLN A 60 23.10 -14.37 3.80
N HIS A 61 23.94 -13.35 3.92
CA HIS A 61 24.62 -12.76 2.76
C HIS A 61 25.74 -13.68 2.25
N ARG A 62 25.90 -13.67 0.93
CA ARG A 62 26.94 -14.38 0.20
C ARG A 62 27.75 -13.39 -0.63
N ASP A 63 29.02 -13.71 -0.84
CA ASP A 63 29.89 -12.97 -1.75
C ASP A 63 29.56 -13.27 -3.23
N LYS A 64 30.28 -12.61 -4.14
CA LYS A 64 30.18 -12.81 -5.60
C LYS A 64 30.49 -14.23 -6.07
N ASP A 65 31.27 -14.98 -5.29
CA ASP A 65 31.68 -16.35 -5.59
C ASP A 65 30.69 -17.37 -4.95
N GLY A 66 29.68 -16.87 -4.24
CA GLY A 66 28.64 -17.67 -3.59
C GLY A 66 29.01 -18.15 -2.18
N ASN A 67 30.16 -17.75 -1.63
CA ASN A 67 30.56 -18.11 -0.28
C ASN A 67 29.80 -17.30 0.76
N VAL A 68 29.54 -17.93 1.90
CA VAL A 68 28.88 -17.28 3.03
C VAL A 68 29.79 -16.22 3.63
N ILE A 69 29.28 -14.99 3.78
CA ILE A 69 30.00 -13.91 4.46
C ILE A 69 29.83 -14.10 5.97
N ALA A 70 30.85 -14.64 6.62
CA ALA A 70 30.84 -14.93 8.05
C ALA A 70 30.88 -13.67 8.93
N ASP A 71 31.61 -12.65 8.50
CA ASP A 71 31.79 -11.39 9.23
C ASP A 71 31.44 -10.20 8.32
N PRO A 72 30.14 -9.88 8.17
CA PRO A 72 29.69 -8.82 7.27
C PRO A 72 30.15 -7.45 7.75
N ASP A 73 30.59 -6.61 6.81
CA ASP A 73 30.89 -5.21 7.10
C ASP A 73 29.62 -4.45 7.52
N GLN A 74 29.75 -3.51 8.46
CA GLN A 74 28.62 -2.77 9.03
C GLN A 74 27.97 -1.80 8.04
N SER A 75 28.76 -1.21 7.15
CA SER A 75 28.26 -0.30 6.12
C SER A 75 27.76 -1.04 4.87
N ASN A 76 28.31 -2.24 4.64
CA ASN A 76 27.97 -3.05 3.48
C ASN A 76 27.93 -4.56 3.81
N PRO A 77 26.75 -5.13 4.12
CA PRO A 77 26.58 -6.54 4.44
C PRO A 77 26.91 -7.51 3.29
N THR A 78 27.10 -7.01 2.07
CA THR A 78 27.55 -7.79 0.90
C THR A 78 29.08 -7.92 0.82
N ARG A 79 29.81 -7.35 1.78
CA ARG A 79 31.27 -7.44 1.89
C ARG A 79 31.70 -8.06 3.21
N ASN A 80 32.83 -8.76 3.18
CA ASN A 80 33.49 -9.20 4.40
C ASN A 80 34.23 -8.01 5.04
N ARG A 81 34.16 -7.91 6.37
CA ARG A 81 34.78 -6.82 7.14
C ARG A 81 36.29 -6.71 6.96
N LEU A 82 36.97 -7.83 6.69
CA LEU A 82 38.43 -7.90 6.54
C LEU A 82 38.90 -7.80 5.07
N GLU A 83 37.99 -7.60 4.12
CA GLU A 83 38.35 -7.42 2.71
C GLU A 83 39.11 -6.10 2.50
N ARG A 84 40.19 -6.13 1.72
CA ARG A 84 40.94 -4.91 1.43
C ARG A 84 40.11 -4.01 0.50
N PRO A 85 39.93 -2.71 0.81
CA PRO A 85 39.12 -1.82 -0.03
C PRO A 85 39.52 -1.79 -1.51
N LEU A 86 40.82 -1.90 -1.81
CA LEU A 86 41.34 -1.93 -3.18
C LEU A 86 40.91 -3.19 -3.94
N ASP A 87 40.91 -4.35 -3.28
CA ASP A 87 40.53 -5.62 -3.91
C ASP A 87 39.06 -5.57 -4.31
N THR A 88 38.23 -4.94 -3.47
CA THR A 88 36.82 -4.82 -3.83
C THR A 88 36.57 -3.80 -4.93
N ILE A 89 37.29 -2.67 -4.97
CA ILE A 89 37.20 -1.72 -6.09
C ILE A 89 37.57 -2.42 -7.40
N ARG A 90 38.70 -3.15 -7.43
CA ARG A 90 39.12 -3.94 -8.60
C ARG A 90 38.09 -5.00 -8.98
N SER A 91 37.43 -5.63 -8.01
CA SER A 91 36.37 -6.61 -8.29
C SER A 91 35.17 -5.99 -8.98
N PHE A 92 34.80 -4.76 -8.61
CA PHE A 92 33.74 -4.00 -9.28
C PHE A 92 34.14 -3.61 -10.70
N GLU A 93 35.36 -3.12 -10.89
CA GLU A 93 35.89 -2.82 -12.23
C GLU A 93 35.88 -4.06 -13.13
N ALA A 94 36.39 -5.19 -12.64
CA ALA A 94 36.39 -6.45 -13.38
C ALA A 94 34.97 -6.92 -13.74
N ALA A 95 34.00 -6.80 -12.83
CA ALA A 95 32.61 -7.17 -13.09
C ALA A 95 31.94 -6.25 -14.14
N ILE A 96 32.21 -4.94 -14.08
CA ILE A 96 31.72 -3.98 -15.06
C ILE A 96 32.33 -4.26 -16.44
N GLU A 97 33.64 -4.49 -16.49
CA GLU A 97 34.36 -4.79 -17.73
C GLU A 97 33.89 -6.11 -18.36
N ALA A 98 33.67 -7.15 -17.55
CA ALA A 98 33.08 -8.41 -17.98
C ALA A 98 31.69 -8.20 -18.59
N ARG A 99 30.82 -7.48 -17.89
CA ARG A 99 29.46 -7.16 -18.38
C ARG A 99 29.50 -6.34 -19.68
N ARG A 100 30.46 -5.42 -19.84
CA ARG A 100 30.63 -4.63 -21.06
C ARG A 100 31.10 -5.48 -22.24
N ARG A 101 31.90 -6.52 -21.98
CA ARG A 101 32.38 -7.46 -23.00
C ARG A 101 31.30 -8.43 -23.49
N GLU A 102 30.29 -8.68 -22.65
CA GLU A 102 29.15 -9.56 -22.97
C GLU A 102 28.02 -8.87 -23.76
N MET A 103 28.06 -7.53 -23.88
CA MET A 103 27.16 -6.75 -24.74
C MET A 103 27.75 -6.55 -26.14
#